data_AF-A0A0P6XBE0-F1
#
_entry.id   AF-A0A0P6XBE0-F1
#
_cell.length_a   1.000
_cell.length_b   1.000
_cell.length_c   1.000
_cell.angle_alpha   90.00
_cell.angle_beta   90.00
_cell.angle_gamma   90.00
#
_symmetry.space_group_name_H-M   'P 1'
#
loop_
_entity.id
_entity.type
_entity.pdbx_description
1 polymer ?
#
loop_
_entity_poly.entity_id
_entity_poly.type
_entity_poly.pdbx_seq_one_letter_code
_entity_poly.pdbx_strand_id
1 'polypeptide(L)'
;MPIDSITDCQLDSLPRMSEGQVKGDPLSLKNWIKRSLAKPWNYVVKKRLKRMSAALFGDTGVPTSVGKQAPALAVSLAAGDWVRVRSREEIEATLDRWHELRGCAFLENMWQYCGTTQRVLTSMQRFLDERDYKVKKCRGIVLLENIHCEGTPVFGRCDRRCYLFWREEWLDKISE
;
A
#
# COMPACT_ATOMS: atom_id res chain seq x y z
N MET A 1 24.30 -16.33 -21.70
CA MET A 1 25.22 -16.32 -20.54
C MET A 1 24.64 -17.25 -19.50
N PRO A 2 25.41 -18.21 -18.96
CA PRO A 2 24.92 -19.12 -17.93
C PRO A 2 24.73 -18.34 -16.63
N ILE A 3 23.59 -18.54 -15.98
CA ILE A 3 23.23 -17.96 -14.68
C ILE A 3 23.82 -18.89 -13.60
N ASP A 4 25.14 -19.05 -13.60
CA ASP A 4 25.83 -19.99 -12.71
C ASP A 4 26.65 -19.22 -11.68
N SER A 5 25.93 -18.48 -10.81
CA SER A 5 26.27 -18.28 -9.40
C SER A 5 25.35 -17.20 -8.80
N ILE A 6 24.40 -17.59 -7.95
CA ILE A 6 23.66 -16.67 -7.08
C ILE A 6 24.56 -16.27 -5.88
N THR A 7 25.86 -16.09 -6.11
CA THR A 7 26.88 -15.80 -5.09
C THR A 7 26.73 -14.42 -4.45
N ASP A 8 25.84 -13.57 -4.97
CA ASP A 8 25.58 -12.22 -4.46
C ASP A 8 24.24 -12.09 -3.72
N CYS A 9 23.56 -13.20 -3.42
CA CYS A 9 22.36 -13.16 -2.59
C CYS A 9 22.70 -13.28 -1.11
N GLN A 10 22.07 -12.43 -0.27
CA GLN A 10 22.19 -12.50 1.19
C GLN A 10 21.85 -13.89 1.76
N LEU A 11 21.06 -14.68 1.03
CA LEU A 11 20.68 -16.05 1.38
C LEU A 11 20.87 -16.98 0.16
N ASP A 12 22.09 -17.42 -0.09
CA ASP A 12 22.41 -18.34 -1.21
C ASP A 12 21.66 -19.68 -1.13
N SER A 13 21.30 -20.12 0.09
CA SER A 13 20.54 -21.35 0.32
C SER A 13 19.01 -21.20 0.22
N LEU A 14 18.48 -20.11 -0.36
CA LEU A 14 17.04 -19.85 -0.47
C LEU A 14 16.21 -21.08 -0.95
N PRO A 15 16.62 -21.84 -1.98
CA PRO A 15 15.88 -23.03 -2.41
C PRO A 15 15.77 -24.12 -1.34
N ARG A 16 16.78 -24.24 -0.45
CA ARG A 16 16.77 -25.21 0.66
C ARG A 16 15.93 -24.73 1.84
N MET A 17 15.78 -23.42 2.00
CA MET A 17 14.96 -22.79 3.04
C MET A 17 13.48 -22.69 2.65
N SER A 18 13.11 -22.99 1.41
CA SER A 18 11.72 -22.91 0.98
C SER A 18 10.90 -24.03 1.62
N GLU A 19 9.95 -23.68 2.48
CA GLU A 19 9.00 -24.62 3.09
C GLU A 19 7.84 -25.01 2.14
N GLY A 20 7.93 -24.64 0.85
CA GLY A 20 6.85 -24.76 -0.12
C GLY A 20 5.89 -23.56 -0.09
N GLN A 21 4.73 -23.69 -0.73
CA GLN A 21 3.69 -22.67 -0.59
C GLN A 21 3.13 -22.72 0.83
N VAL A 22 2.96 -21.55 1.46
CA VAL A 22 2.29 -21.41 2.77
C VAL A 22 0.99 -22.21 2.73
N LYS A 23 1.01 -23.38 3.39
CA LYS A 23 -0.20 -24.10 3.80
C LYS A 23 -0.85 -23.12 4.75
N GLY A 24 -1.85 -22.39 4.25
CA GLY A 24 -2.54 -21.42 5.10
C GLY A 24 -3.02 -22.18 6.33
N ASP A 25 -2.95 -21.54 7.50
CA ASP A 25 -3.73 -21.96 8.67
C ASP A 25 -5.12 -22.39 8.19
N PRO A 26 -5.78 -23.40 8.77
CA PRO A 26 -7.11 -23.83 8.34
C PRO A 26 -8.04 -22.62 8.25
N LEU A 27 -8.13 -22.07 7.04
CA LEU A 27 -8.83 -20.83 6.78
C LEU A 27 -10.30 -21.21 6.88
N SER A 28 -11.08 -20.46 7.67
CA SER A 28 -12.54 -20.51 7.56
C SER A 28 -12.91 -20.53 6.07
N LEU A 29 -13.89 -21.34 5.66
CA LEU A 29 -14.32 -21.52 4.27
C LEU A 29 -14.41 -20.18 3.51
N LYS A 30 -14.86 -19.13 4.20
CA LYS A 30 -14.90 -17.74 3.71
C LYS A 30 -13.54 -17.19 3.29
N ASN A 31 -12.48 -17.38 4.09
CA ASN A 31 -11.14 -16.89 3.80
C ASN A 31 -10.44 -17.72 2.71
N TRP A 32 -10.72 -19.01 2.61
CA TRP A 32 -10.26 -19.84 1.50
C TRP A 32 -10.87 -19.38 0.16
N ILE A 33 -12.19 -19.17 0.10
CA ILE A 33 -12.87 -18.62 -1.08
C ILE A 33 -12.30 -17.24 -1.43
N LYS A 34 -12.15 -16.35 -0.44
CA LYS A 34 -11.53 -15.03 -0.65
C LYS A 34 -10.13 -15.16 -1.22
N ARG A 35 -9.28 -16.06 -0.71
CA ARG A 35 -7.89 -16.23 -1.17
C ARG A 35 -7.83 -16.73 -2.61
N SER A 36 -8.62 -17.73 -2.96
CA SER A 36 -8.70 -18.29 -4.31
C SER A 36 -9.21 -17.27 -5.33
N LEU A 37 -10.17 -16.45 -4.94
CA LEU A 37 -10.72 -15.41 -5.79
C LEU A 37 -9.90 -14.10 -5.78
N ALA A 38 -9.05 -13.86 -4.79
CA ALA A 38 -8.32 -12.60 -4.65
C ALA A 38 -7.40 -12.29 -5.85
N LYS A 39 -6.69 -13.29 -6.38
CA LYS A 39 -5.82 -13.11 -7.56
C LYS A 39 -6.62 -12.71 -8.82
N PRO A 40 -7.61 -13.49 -9.29
CA PRO A 40 -8.41 -13.10 -10.46
C PRO A 40 -9.24 -11.83 -10.20
N TRP A 41 -9.73 -11.63 -8.98
CA TRP A 41 -10.45 -10.42 -8.58
C TRP A 41 -9.57 -9.17 -8.72
N ASN A 42 -8.39 -9.15 -8.10
CA ASN A 42 -7.52 -7.99 -8.12
C ASN A 42 -6.90 -7.73 -9.50
N TYR A 43 -6.56 -8.78 -10.26
CA TYR A 43 -5.85 -8.63 -11.53
C TYR A 43 -6.77 -8.38 -12.73
N VAL A 44 -7.96 -8.96 -12.75
CA VAL A 44 -8.86 -8.96 -13.91
C VAL A 44 -10.19 -8.27 -13.59
N VAL A 45 -10.91 -8.76 -12.58
CA VAL A 45 -12.31 -8.32 -12.35
C VAL A 45 -12.37 -6.88 -11.84
N LYS A 46 -11.63 -6.55 -10.79
CA LYS A 46 -11.53 -5.19 -10.23
C LYS A 46 -11.05 -4.19 -11.27
N LYS A 47 -10.08 -4.58 -12.11
CA LYS A 47 -9.58 -3.72 -13.21
C LYS A 47 -10.66 -3.46 -14.27
N ARG A 48 -11.43 -4.48 -14.67
CA ARG A 48 -12.56 -4.32 -15.61
C ARG A 48 -13.69 -3.51 -14.99
N LEU A 49 -14.07 -3.79 -13.74
CA LEU A 49 -15.09 -3.02 -13.01
C LEU A 49 -14.69 -1.55 -12.84
N LYS A 50 -13.42 -1.25 -12.53
CA LYS A 50 -12.89 0.12 -12.50
C LYS A 50 -13.10 0.82 -13.85
N ARG A 51 -12.70 0.17 -14.96
CA ARG A 51 -12.89 0.69 -16.32
C ARG A 51 -14.36 0.93 -16.66
N MET A 52 -15.22 -0.05 -16.38
CA MET A 52 -16.66 0.07 -16.65
C MET A 52 -17.29 1.18 -15.81
N SER A 53 -16.92 1.30 -14.54
CA SER A 53 -17.46 2.35 -13.69
C SER A 53 -16.99 3.75 -14.05
N ALA A 54 -15.73 3.90 -14.50
CA ALA A 54 -15.24 5.17 -15.02
C ALA A 54 -16.01 5.57 -16.30
N ALA A 55 -16.42 4.57 -17.11
CA ALA A 55 -17.25 4.80 -18.30
C ALA A 55 -18.73 5.10 -17.98
N LEU A 56 -19.29 4.49 -16.92
CA LEU A 56 -20.71 4.62 -16.56
C LEU A 56 -21.03 5.84 -15.67
N PHE A 57 -20.13 6.20 -14.76
CA PHE A 57 -20.40 7.22 -13.74
C PHE A 57 -19.47 8.44 -13.85
N GLY A 58 -18.66 8.51 -14.91
CA GLY A 58 -17.51 9.42 -14.97
C GLY A 58 -16.45 9.05 -13.92
N ASP A 59 -15.26 9.63 -14.04
CA ASP A 59 -14.17 9.43 -13.09
C ASP A 59 -14.54 10.00 -11.70
N THR A 60 -15.27 9.21 -10.92
CA THR A 60 -15.60 9.47 -9.51
C THR A 60 -14.44 9.10 -8.58
N GLY A 61 -13.21 9.00 -9.12
CA GLY A 61 -11.97 8.78 -8.37
C GLY A 61 -11.39 10.04 -7.71
N VAL A 62 -12.08 11.18 -7.84
CA VAL A 62 -11.82 12.41 -7.09
C VAL A 62 -13.16 12.93 -6.59
N PRO A 63 -13.39 13.13 -5.28
CA PRO A 63 -14.44 14.03 -4.86
C PRO A 63 -14.06 15.44 -5.36
N THR A 64 -14.63 15.85 -6.49
CA THR A 64 -14.60 17.23 -7.01
C THR A 64 -15.40 18.20 -6.11
N SER A 65 -15.67 17.84 -4.86
CA SER A 65 -16.34 18.67 -3.86
C SER A 65 -15.59 18.72 -2.53
N VAL A 66 -14.25 18.74 -2.55
CA VAL A 66 -13.56 19.61 -1.58
C VAL A 66 -13.65 21.00 -2.19
N GLY A 67 -14.64 21.78 -1.75
CA GLY A 67 -14.83 23.13 -2.22
C GLY A 67 -13.53 23.91 -2.10
N LYS A 68 -13.03 24.41 -3.23
CA LYS A 68 -12.31 25.69 -3.41
C LYS A 68 -11.47 26.18 -2.22
N GLN A 69 -10.72 25.28 -1.59
CA GLN A 69 -9.50 25.57 -0.89
C GLN A 69 -8.52 24.56 -1.48
N ALA A 70 -7.68 25.05 -2.40
CA ALA A 70 -6.45 24.33 -2.69
C ALA A 70 -5.80 24.05 -1.34
N PRO A 71 -5.56 22.79 -0.94
CA PRO A 71 -4.75 22.55 0.24
C PRO A 71 -3.43 23.25 -0.06
N ALA A 72 -3.11 24.23 0.78
CA ALA A 72 -1.95 25.08 0.68
C ALA A 72 -0.75 24.23 0.26
N LEU A 73 -0.08 24.64 -0.83
CA LEU A 73 1.23 24.16 -1.28
C LEU A 73 1.53 22.74 -0.81
N ALA A 74 1.19 21.70 -1.59
CA ALA A 74 1.56 20.32 -1.26
C ALA A 74 3.07 20.26 -0.97
N VAL A 75 3.43 20.35 0.31
CA VAL A 75 4.81 20.39 0.76
C VAL A 75 5.30 18.98 0.53
N SER A 76 6.20 18.81 -0.44
CA SER A 76 6.85 17.54 -0.67
C SER A 76 7.51 17.11 0.63
N LEU A 77 7.09 15.97 1.17
CA LEU A 77 7.63 15.46 2.42
C LEU A 77 9.00 14.85 2.16
N ALA A 78 9.98 15.25 2.96
CA ALA A 78 11.34 14.75 2.90
C ALA A 78 11.64 13.79 4.05
N ALA A 79 12.67 12.97 3.91
CA ALA A 79 13.17 12.15 5.00
C ALA A 79 13.54 13.04 6.20
N GLY A 80 13.14 12.62 7.41
CA GLY A 80 13.34 13.36 8.65
C GLY A 80 12.21 14.31 9.02
N ASP A 81 11.29 14.63 8.11
CA ASP A 81 10.14 15.49 8.44
C ASP A 81 9.22 14.83 9.49
N TRP A 82 8.77 15.63 10.46
CA TRP A 82 7.70 15.23 11.38
C TRP A 82 6.33 15.47 10.72
N VAL A 83 5.47 14.46 10.82
CA VAL A 83 4.14 14.48 10.25
C VAL A 83 3.11 13.96 11.25
N ARG A 84 1.91 14.53 11.21
CA ARG A 84 0.73 13.95 11.85
C ARG A 84 -0.04 13.16 10.82
N VAL A 85 -0.38 11.92 11.14
CA VAL A 85 -1.36 11.18 10.34
C VAL A 85 -2.73 11.82 10.57
N ARG A 86 -3.43 12.17 9.49
CA ARG A 86 -4.76 12.76 9.56
C ARG A 86 -5.75 11.89 10.35
N SER A 87 -6.84 12.53 10.79
CA SER A 87 -7.92 11.83 11.47
C SER A 87 -8.55 10.76 10.56
N ARG A 88 -9.27 9.83 11.18
CA ARG A 88 -9.97 8.77 10.46
C ARG A 88 -10.95 9.37 9.45
N GLU A 89 -11.72 10.35 9.88
CA GLU A 89 -12.79 11.00 9.11
C GLU A 89 -12.22 11.73 7.88
N GLU A 90 -11.10 12.46 8.06
CA GLU A 90 -10.41 13.15 6.96
C GLU A 90 -9.85 12.17 5.93
N ILE A 91 -9.26 11.06 6.39
CA ILE A 91 -8.71 10.04 5.49
C ILE A 91 -9.85 9.33 4.77
N GLU A 92 -10.89 8.88 5.48
CA GLU A 92 -12.06 8.21 4.88
C GLU A 92 -12.71 9.08 3.81
N ALA A 93 -12.81 10.39 4.03
CA ALA A 93 -13.33 11.34 3.04
C ALA A 93 -12.48 11.41 1.75
N THR A 94 -11.20 11.03 1.80
CA THR A 94 -10.32 10.99 0.62
C THR A 94 -10.40 9.68 -0.16
N LEU A 95 -10.93 8.61 0.44
CA LEU A 95 -10.88 7.28 -0.16
C LEU A 95 -12.02 7.07 -1.16
N ASP A 96 -11.69 6.39 -2.26
CA ASP A 96 -12.70 5.88 -3.18
C ASP A 96 -13.43 4.67 -2.58
N ARG A 97 -14.46 4.19 -3.29
CA ARG A 97 -15.26 3.02 -2.87
C ARG A 97 -14.48 1.70 -2.76
N TRP A 98 -13.21 1.68 -3.16
CA TRP A 98 -12.31 0.54 -2.97
C TRP A 98 -11.31 0.77 -1.83
N HIS A 99 -11.51 1.80 -1.01
CA HIS A 99 -10.61 2.23 0.05
C HIS A 99 -9.23 2.63 -0.48
N GLU A 100 -9.19 3.28 -1.64
CA GLU A 100 -7.95 3.73 -2.28
C GLU A 100 -7.99 5.24 -2.55
N LEU A 101 -6.82 5.89 -2.45
CA LEU A 101 -6.60 7.23 -2.99
C LEU A 101 -5.58 7.15 -4.12
N ARG A 102 -5.97 7.55 -5.34
CA ARG A 102 -5.17 7.49 -6.58
C ARG A 102 -4.46 6.13 -6.77
N GLY A 103 -5.17 5.04 -6.44
CA GLY A 103 -4.68 3.67 -6.58
C GLY A 103 -3.77 3.16 -5.46
N CYS A 104 -3.56 3.93 -4.40
CA CYS A 104 -2.90 3.47 -3.17
C CYS A 104 -3.97 3.09 -2.15
N ALA A 105 -4.00 1.82 -1.74
CA ALA A 105 -4.97 1.32 -0.77
C ALA A 105 -4.60 1.77 0.65
N PHE A 106 -5.61 2.18 1.40
CA PHE A 106 -5.53 2.37 2.84
C PHE A 106 -5.94 1.06 3.52
N LEU A 107 -5.01 0.43 4.24
CA LEU A 107 -5.22 -0.88 4.84
C LEU A 107 -5.87 -0.76 6.22
N GLU A 108 -6.58 -1.81 6.64
CA GLU A 108 -7.26 -1.83 7.95
C GLU A 108 -6.32 -1.58 9.13
N ASN A 109 -5.12 -2.14 9.09
CA ASN A 109 -4.11 -1.95 10.14
C ASN A 109 -3.50 -0.54 10.13
N MET A 110 -3.82 0.32 9.16
CA MET A 110 -3.33 1.71 9.12
C MET A 110 -4.15 2.64 10.01
N TRP A 111 -5.42 2.30 10.30
CA TRP A 111 -6.31 3.15 11.10
C TRP A 111 -5.81 3.42 12.52
N GLN A 112 -5.04 2.48 13.10
CA GLN A 112 -4.46 2.65 14.43
C GLN A 112 -3.46 3.82 14.52
N TYR A 113 -2.94 4.29 13.38
CA TYR A 113 -1.99 5.38 13.34
C TYR A 113 -2.66 6.75 13.14
N CYS A 114 -3.97 6.82 12.89
CA CYS A 114 -4.68 8.09 12.74
C CYS A 114 -4.48 8.98 13.98
N GLY A 115 -4.19 10.27 13.77
CA GLY A 115 -3.90 11.24 14.83
C GLY A 115 -2.50 11.11 15.47
N THR A 116 -1.75 10.05 15.18
CA THR A 116 -0.40 9.87 15.73
C THR A 116 0.62 10.76 15.00
N THR A 117 1.69 11.12 15.71
CA THR A 117 2.83 11.85 15.13
C THR A 117 3.91 10.84 14.78
N GLN A 118 4.40 10.91 13.54
CA GLN A 118 5.34 9.97 12.96
C GLN A 118 6.44 10.74 12.23
N ARG A 119 7.59 10.08 12.02
CA ARG A 119 8.70 10.63 11.25
C ARG A 119 8.77 10.00 9.87
N VAL A 120 9.00 10.81 8.85
CA VAL A 120 9.16 10.33 7.47
C VAL A 120 10.53 9.65 7.34
N LEU A 121 10.53 8.36 7.00
CA LEU A 121 11.75 7.62 6.72
C LEU A 121 12.33 8.00 5.36
N THR A 122 11.49 7.98 4.32
CA THR A 122 11.91 8.31 2.96
C THR A 122 10.72 8.71 2.09
N SER A 123 10.96 9.65 1.17
CA SER A 123 10.07 9.91 0.06
C SER A 123 10.30 8.88 -1.04
N MET A 124 9.26 8.13 -1.42
CA MET A 124 9.39 7.00 -2.34
C MET A 124 9.23 7.45 -3.79
N GLN A 125 10.30 7.27 -4.58
CA GLN A 125 10.32 7.60 -6.01
C GLN A 125 10.23 6.38 -6.91
N ARG A 126 10.81 5.25 -6.48
CA ARG A 126 10.81 3.98 -7.20
C ARG A 126 10.86 2.79 -6.23
N PHE A 127 10.27 1.68 -6.62
CA PHE A 127 10.36 0.41 -5.87
C PHE A 127 10.29 -0.79 -6.81
N LEU A 128 10.82 -1.93 -6.38
CA LEU A 128 10.66 -3.21 -7.08
C LEU A 128 9.36 -3.86 -6.61
N ASP A 129 8.46 -4.19 -7.54
CA ASP A 129 7.26 -4.95 -7.24
C ASP A 129 7.54 -6.45 -7.41
N GLU A 130 7.61 -7.16 -6.30
CA GLU A 130 7.95 -8.59 -6.27
C GLU A 130 6.89 -9.49 -6.93
N ARG A 131 5.68 -8.98 -7.18
CA ARG A 131 4.61 -9.77 -7.81
C ARG A 131 4.86 -9.99 -9.29
N ASP A 132 5.48 -9.02 -9.95
CA ASP A 132 5.78 -9.05 -11.38
C ASP A 132 7.26 -8.79 -11.70
N TYR A 133 8.11 -8.65 -10.68
CA TYR A 133 9.54 -8.35 -10.75
C TYR A 133 9.87 -7.11 -11.60
N LYS A 134 9.02 -6.08 -11.54
CA LYS A 134 9.24 -4.82 -12.27
C LYS A 134 9.52 -3.66 -11.32
N VAL A 135 10.45 -2.79 -11.72
CA VAL A 135 10.67 -1.51 -11.05
C VAL A 135 9.57 -0.54 -11.48
N LYS A 136 8.87 0.04 -10.49
CA LYS A 136 7.77 1.00 -10.69
C LYS A 136 8.18 2.35 -10.14
N LYS A 137 7.74 3.41 -10.81
CA LYS A 137 7.88 4.80 -10.33
C LYS A 137 6.59 5.22 -9.63
N CYS A 138 6.71 5.99 -8.57
CA CYS A 138 5.58 6.56 -7.83
C CYS A 138 5.87 8.02 -7.44
N ARG A 139 4.81 8.75 -7.08
CA ARG A 139 4.86 10.15 -6.63
C ARG A 139 3.87 10.32 -5.49
N GLY A 140 4.20 11.20 -4.54
CA GLY A 140 3.36 11.46 -3.38
C GLY A 140 3.13 10.22 -2.51
N ILE A 141 4.12 9.33 -2.45
CA ILE A 141 4.17 8.19 -1.54
C ILE A 141 5.39 8.37 -0.65
N VAL A 142 5.21 8.23 0.65
CA VAL A 142 6.29 8.20 1.64
C VAL A 142 6.23 6.93 2.47
N LEU A 143 7.35 6.59 3.08
CA LEU A 143 7.43 5.58 4.13
C LEU A 143 7.63 6.28 5.47
N LEU A 144 6.99 5.77 6.51
CA LEU A 144 7.14 6.26 7.88
C LEU A 144 8.05 5.32 8.66
N GLU A 145 8.79 5.86 9.62
CA GLU A 145 9.71 5.10 10.46
C GLU A 145 8.98 4.10 11.35
N ASN A 146 9.54 2.89 11.46
CA ASN A 146 9.05 1.81 12.34
C ASN A 146 7.57 1.40 12.12
N ILE A 147 6.95 1.81 11.01
CA ILE A 147 5.58 1.43 10.64
C ILE A 147 5.62 0.39 9.52
N HIS A 148 5.27 -0.83 9.90
CA HIS A 148 5.39 -2.00 9.03
C HIS A 148 4.06 -2.74 8.88
N CYS A 149 3.95 -3.48 7.78
CA CYS A 149 2.93 -4.48 7.58
C CYS A 149 3.23 -5.71 8.46
N GLU A 150 2.28 -6.09 9.30
CA GLU A 150 2.38 -7.29 10.15
C GLU A 150 1.85 -8.56 9.46
N GLY A 151 1.38 -8.41 8.22
CA GLY A 151 0.66 -9.44 7.50
C GLY A 151 -0.72 -8.95 7.08
N THR A 152 -1.51 -9.85 6.49
CA THR A 152 -2.89 -9.52 6.09
C THR A 152 -3.84 -10.59 6.60
N PRO A 153 -5.14 -10.29 6.80
CA PRO A 153 -6.11 -11.30 7.18
C PRO A 153 -6.20 -12.49 6.21
N VAL A 154 -5.76 -12.33 4.95
CA VAL A 154 -5.81 -13.36 3.91
C VAL A 154 -4.56 -14.25 3.94
N PHE A 155 -3.39 -13.68 4.25
CA PHE A 155 -2.11 -14.38 4.19
C PHE A 155 -1.51 -14.68 5.57
N GLY A 156 -2.15 -14.24 6.65
CA GLY A 156 -1.67 -14.41 8.01
C GLY A 156 -0.52 -13.45 8.36
N ARG A 157 0.15 -13.76 9.48
CA ARG A 157 1.34 -13.05 9.98
C ARG A 157 2.48 -13.11 8.96
N CYS A 158 3.17 -11.99 8.77
CA CYS A 158 4.33 -11.90 7.87
C CYS A 158 5.52 -11.25 8.58
N ASP A 159 6.55 -12.05 8.86
CA ASP A 159 7.76 -11.57 9.55
C ASP A 159 8.69 -10.73 8.64
N ARG A 160 8.42 -10.69 7.33
CA ARG A 160 9.15 -9.84 6.38
C ARG A 160 9.00 -8.34 6.66
N ARG A 161 7.92 -7.93 7.33
CA ARG A 161 7.67 -6.55 7.78
C ARG A 161 7.95 -5.46 6.73
N CYS A 162 7.30 -5.55 5.57
CA CYS A 162 7.39 -4.50 4.55
C CYS A 162 6.86 -3.17 5.08
N TYR A 163 7.46 -2.04 4.69
CA TYR A 163 6.90 -0.72 5.02
C TYR A 163 5.54 -0.50 4.37
N LEU A 164 4.66 0.22 5.07
CA LEU A 164 3.37 0.65 4.55
C LEU A 164 3.55 1.87 3.63
N PHE A 165 2.76 1.94 2.56
CA PHE A 165 2.74 3.10 1.66
C PHE A 165 1.78 4.15 2.20
N TRP A 166 2.30 5.35 2.43
CA TRP A 166 1.52 6.49 2.90
C TRP A 166 1.43 7.53 1.80
N ARG A 167 0.23 8.00 1.49
CA ARG A 167 0.03 9.16 0.62
C ARG A 167 0.33 10.44 1.39
N GLU A 168 1.01 11.39 0.75
CA GLU A 168 1.25 12.71 1.34
C GLU A 168 -0.08 13.39 1.73
N GLU A 169 -1.16 13.14 0.98
CA GLU A 169 -2.49 13.67 1.27
C GLU A 169 -3.13 13.14 2.57
N TRP A 170 -2.56 12.10 3.19
CA TRP A 170 -3.00 11.56 4.49
C TRP A 170 -2.20 12.10 5.67
N LEU A 171 -1.22 12.98 5.40
CA LEU A 171 -0.23 13.42 6.36
C LEU A 171 -0.21 14.95 6.38
N ASP A 172 -0.18 15.52 7.58
CA ASP A 172 0.06 16.95 7.76
C ASP A 172 1.48 17.16 8.28
N LYS A 173 2.27 17.96 7.57
CA LYS A 173 3.60 18.33 8.02
C LYS A 173 3.49 19.16 9.29
N ILE A 174 4.24 18.76 10.32
CA ILE A 174 4.36 19.52 11.56
C ILE A 174 5.69 20.27 11.46
N SER A 175 5.64 21.59 11.38
CA SER A 175 6.81 22.41 11.71
C SER A 175 7.00 22.36 13.22
N GLU A 176 8.21 22.03 13.67
CA GLU A 176 8.63 22.40 15.04
C GLU A 176 8.46 23.91 15.27
#